data_AF-A0A347WI19-F1
#
_entry.id   AF-A0A347WI19-F1
#
_cell.length_a   1.000
_cell.length_b   1.000
_cell.length_c   1.000
_cell.angle_alpha   90.00
_cell.angle_beta   90.00
_cell.angle_gamma   90.00
#
_symmetry.space_group_name_H-M   'P 1'
#
loop_
_entity.id
_entity.type
_entity.pdbx_description
1 polymer ?
#
loop_
_entity_poly.entity_id
_entity_poly.type
_entity_poly.pdbx_seq_one_letter_code
_entity_poly.pdbx_strand_id
1 'polypeptide(L)'
;MLPFYRALGLILVAGSGIPGGAVMAALLILPMVGIESEGVLASLLITMYLTQDSFGTSTNVSANPPLALIIDRYYRQRIKGQKA
;
A
#
# COMPACT_ATOMS: atom_id res chain seq x y z
N MET A 1 -4.50 -17.37 -9.35
CA MET A 1 -3.69 -16.83 -8.24
C MET A 1 -2.53 -15.95 -8.70
N LEU A 2 -1.59 -16.44 -9.52
CA LEU A 2 -0.55 -15.58 -10.10
C LEU A 2 -1.04 -14.28 -10.80
N PRO A 3 -2.12 -14.29 -11.62
CA PRO A 3 -2.64 -13.05 -12.22
C PRO A 3 -3.18 -12.07 -11.17
N PHE A 4 -3.77 -12.57 -10.08
CA PHE A 4 -4.26 -11.75 -8.98
C PHE A 4 -3.10 -11.02 -8.28
N TYR A 5 -2.01 -11.72 -7.95
CA TYR A 5 -0.84 -11.08 -7.32
C TYR A 5 -0.20 -10.01 -8.20
N ARG A 6 -0.15 -10.24 -9.52
CA ARG A 6 0.36 -9.25 -10.49
C ARG A 6 -0.55 -8.02 -10.57
N ALA A 7 -1.86 -8.22 -10.65
CA ALA A 7 -2.83 -7.14 -10.70
C ALA A 7 -2.84 -6.32 -9.39
N LEU A 8 -2.75 -7.01 -8.24
CA LEU A 8 -2.63 -6.38 -6.93
C LEU A 8 -1.37 -5.51 -6.83
N GLY A 9 -0.22 -6.02 -7.27
CA GLY A 9 1.03 -5.25 -7.29
C GLY A 9 0.95 -4.00 -8.17
N LEU A 10 0.33 -4.10 -9.35
CA LEU A 10 0.14 -2.96 -10.24
C LEU A 10 -0.77 -1.89 -9.62
N ILE A 11 -1.88 -2.32 -9.00
CA ILE A 11 -2.85 -1.42 -8.37
C ILE A 11 -2.25 -0.70 -7.17
N LEU A 12 -1.44 -1.38 -6.34
CA LEU A 12 -0.79 -0.75 -5.18
C LEU A 12 0.22 0.33 -5.57
N VAL A 13 0.89 0.17 -6.71
CA VAL A 13 1.77 1.21 -7.27
C VAL A 13 0.97 2.35 -7.90
N ALA A 14 -0.07 2.03 -8.67
CA ALA A 14 -0.87 3.01 -9.40
C ALA A 14 -1.81 3.84 -8.50
N GLY A 15 -2.29 3.28 -7.40
CA GLY A 15 -3.24 3.91 -6.48
C GLY A 15 -2.60 4.77 -5.39
N SER A 16 -1.27 4.96 -5.39
CA SER A 16 -0.60 5.72 -4.34
C SER A 16 -0.95 7.21 -4.45
N GLY A 17 -1.51 7.79 -3.39
CA GLY A 17 -1.61 9.25 -3.25
C GLY A 17 -3.00 9.82 -2.96
N ILE A 18 -4.07 9.00 -2.97
CA ILE A 18 -5.43 9.46 -2.64
C ILE A 18 -6.05 8.52 -1.58
N PRO A 19 -6.57 9.05 -0.46
CA PRO A 19 -7.26 8.22 0.55
C PRO A 19 -8.43 7.46 -0.09
N GLY A 20 -8.48 6.14 0.10
CA GLY A 20 -9.48 5.26 -0.51
C GLY A 20 -9.26 4.84 -1.97
N GLY A 21 -8.25 5.39 -2.67
CA GLY A 21 -7.98 5.06 -4.08
C GLY A 21 -7.58 3.60 -4.31
N ALA A 22 -6.84 3.01 -3.35
CA ALA A 22 -6.43 1.61 -3.40
C ALA A 22 -7.63 0.64 -3.32
N VAL A 23 -8.68 0.97 -2.57
CA VAL A 23 -9.88 0.14 -2.47
C VAL A 23 -10.76 0.21 -3.70
N MET A 24 -10.96 1.42 -4.23
CA MET A 24 -11.75 1.58 -5.44
C MET A 24 -11.11 0.82 -6.62
N ALA A 25 -9.78 0.77 -6.67
CA ALA A 25 -9.05 -0.07 -7.61
C ALA A 25 -9.11 -1.57 -7.27
N ALA A 26 -9.14 -1.95 -5.98
CA ALA A 26 -9.26 -3.35 -5.57
C ALA A 26 -10.60 -3.99 -5.97
N LEU A 27 -11.69 -3.21 -6.07
CA LEU A 27 -12.99 -3.69 -6.54
C LEU A 27 -12.93 -4.31 -7.94
N LEU A 28 -12.06 -3.81 -8.83
CA LEU A 28 -11.88 -4.36 -10.17
C LEU A 28 -11.28 -5.77 -10.18
N ILE A 29 -10.53 -6.14 -9.14
CA ILE A 29 -9.81 -7.43 -9.09
C ILE A 29 -10.43 -8.44 -8.11
N LEU A 30 -11.40 -8.03 -7.29
CA LEU A 30 -12.16 -8.93 -6.41
C LEU A 30 -12.82 -10.13 -7.14
N PRO A 31 -13.33 -9.99 -8.38
CA PRO A 31 -13.88 -11.14 -9.10
C PRO A 31 -12.85 -12.23 -9.37
N MET A 32 -11.56 -11.90 -9.44
CA MET A 32 -10.48 -12.88 -9.65
C MET A 32 -10.30 -13.84 -8.47
N VAL A 33 -10.86 -13.51 -7.29
CA VAL A 33 -10.88 -14.35 -6.09
C VAL A 33 -12.29 -14.85 -5.76
N GLY A 34 -13.25 -14.68 -6.67
CA GLY A 34 -14.63 -15.17 -6.50
C GLY A 34 -15.52 -14.27 -5.65
N ILE A 35 -15.16 -12.99 -5.48
CA ILE A 35 -15.98 -12.00 -4.78
C ILE A 35 -16.60 -11.06 -5.81
N GLU A 36 -17.92 -10.99 -5.83
CA GLU A 36 -18.65 -10.05 -6.70
C GLU A 36 -18.38 -8.60 -6.27
N SER A 37 -18.02 -7.73 -7.24
CA SER A 37 -17.64 -6.34 -6.99
C SER A 37 -18.79 -5.46 -6.45
N GLU A 38 -20.04 -5.86 -6.67
CA GLU A 38 -21.24 -5.11 -6.26
C GLU A 38 -22.05 -5.82 -5.16
N GLY A 39 -21.51 -6.91 -4.60
CA GLY A 39 -22.19 -7.70 -3.57
C GLY A 39 -22.05 -7.13 -2.15
N VAL A 40 -22.83 -7.69 -1.22
CA VAL A 40 -22.77 -7.36 0.23
C VAL A 40 -21.37 -7.58 0.80
N LEU A 41 -20.64 -8.59 0.32
CA LEU A 41 -19.27 -8.85 0.74
C LEU A 41 -18.30 -7.73 0.29
N ALA A 42 -18.46 -7.20 -0.93
CA ALA A 42 -17.61 -6.11 -1.40
C ALA A 42 -17.87 -4.81 -0.63
N SER A 43 -19.13 -4.48 -0.33
CA SER A 43 -19.47 -3.29 0.46
C SER A 43 -18.96 -3.38 1.91
N LEU A 44 -19.00 -4.58 2.51
CA LEU A 44 -18.38 -4.84 3.82
C LEU A 44 -16.86 -4.66 3.78
N LEU A 45 -16.18 -5.16 2.74
CA LEU A 45 -14.73 -4.98 2.57
C LEU A 45 -14.34 -3.51 2.41
N ILE A 46 -15.09 -2.74 1.62
CA ILE A 46 -14.90 -1.29 1.48
C ILE A 46 -15.06 -0.61 2.84
N THR A 47 -16.12 -0.93 3.57
CA THR A 47 -16.43 -0.33 4.88
C THR A 47 -15.34 -0.65 5.90
N MET A 48 -14.90 -1.90 5.97
CA MET A 48 -13.80 -2.31 6.85
C MET A 48 -12.50 -1.60 6.49
N TYR A 49 -12.18 -1.48 5.20
CA TYR A 49 -10.98 -0.76 4.78
C TYR A 49 -11.05 0.72 5.16
N LEU A 50 -12.16 1.40 4.87
CA LEU A 50 -12.32 2.83 5.22
C LEU A 50 -12.17 3.04 6.73
N THR A 51 -12.68 2.11 7.53
CA THR A 51 -12.51 2.14 8.99
C THR A 51 -11.05 2.00 9.42
N GLN A 52 -10.22 1.31 8.63
CA GLN A 52 -8.83 0.99 8.96
C GLN A 52 -7.80 1.88 8.22
N ASP A 53 -8.20 2.65 7.22
CA ASP A 53 -7.30 3.40 6.30
C ASP A 53 -6.36 4.35 7.07
N SER A 54 -6.86 4.91 8.18
CA SER A 54 -6.06 5.73 9.11
C SER A 54 -4.89 4.99 9.73
N PHE A 55 -5.04 3.69 10.05
CA PHE A 55 -3.93 2.87 10.55
C PHE A 55 -2.91 2.58 9.45
N GLY A 56 -3.37 2.17 8.26
CA GLY A 56 -2.47 1.90 7.12
C GLY A 56 -1.67 3.12 6.68
N THR A 57 -2.32 4.28 6.58
CA THR A 57 -1.66 5.55 6.25
C THR A 57 -0.69 5.99 7.34
N SER A 58 -1.07 5.87 8.62
CA SER A 58 -0.20 6.20 9.75
C SER A 58 1.05 5.32 9.79
N THR A 59 0.93 4.02 9.52
CA THR A 59 2.08 3.12 9.43
C THR A 59 3.01 3.48 8.27
N ASN A 60 2.46 3.81 7.10
CA ASN A 60 3.26 4.23 5.94
C ASN A 60 4.03 5.54 6.20
N VAL A 61 3.40 6.50 6.87
CA VAL A 61 4.04 7.78 7.21
C VAL A 61 5.08 7.63 8.33
N SER A 62 4.79 6.83 9.37
CA SER A 62 5.70 6.63 10.51
C SER A 62 6.91 5.75 10.20
N ALA A 63 6.84 4.88 9.19
CA ALA A 63 7.95 4.04 8.78
C ALA A 63 9.02 4.77 7.94
N ASN A 64 8.68 5.89 7.29
CA ASN A 64 9.59 6.61 6.40
C ASN A 64 10.76 7.31 7.13
N PRO A 65 10.58 7.99 8.28
CA PRO A 65 11.69 8.67 8.96
C PRO A 65 12.81 7.73 9.44
N PRO A 66 12.53 6.55 10.05
CA PRO A 66 13.58 5.57 10.37
C PRO A 66 14.34 5.09 9.13
N LEU A 67 13.64 4.82 8.02
CA LEU A 67 14.27 4.38 6.78
C LEU A 67 15.18 5.47 6.19
N ALA A 68 14.74 6.73 6.24
CA ALA A 68 15.54 7.87 5.79
C ALA A 68 16.86 7.99 6.58
N LEU A 69 16.83 7.76 7.90
CA LEU A 69 18.04 7.76 8.73
C LEU A 69 19.01 6.63 8.36
N ILE A 70 18.50 5.44 8.02
CA ILE A 70 19.32 4.31 7.56
C ILE A 70 20.00 4.66 6.23
N ILE A 71 19.25 5.24 5.29
CA ILE A 71 19.75 5.67 4.00
C ILE A 71 20.81 6.78 4.16
N ASP A 72 20.56 7.77 5.02
CA ASP A 72 21.54 8.84 5.29
C ASP A 72 22.84 8.28 5.89
N ARG A 73 22.73 7.34 6.85
CA ARG A 73 23.90 6.68 7.44
C ARG A 73 24.69 5.90 6.40
N TYR A 74 24.02 5.13 5.54
CA TYR A 74 24.65 4.39 4.46
C TYR A 74 25.37 5.34 3.49
N TYR A 75 24.70 6.42 3.10
CA TYR A 75 25.23 7.43 2.20
C TYR A 75 26.49 8.12 2.77
N ARG A 76 26.47 8.51 4.05
CA ARG A 76 27.63 9.12 4.72
C ARG A 76 28.83 8.17 4.77
N GLN A 77 28.60 6.90 5.13
CA GLN A 77 29.67 5.90 5.28
C GLN A 77 30.28 5.46 3.95
N ARG A 78 29.46 5.24 2.92
CA ARG A 78 29.89 4.62 1.65
C ARG A 78 30.23 5.62 0.55
N ILE A 79 29.55 6.77 0.51
CA ILE A 79 29.69 7.72 -0.60
C ILE A 79 30.51 8.94 -0.19
N LYS A 80 30.24 9.53 0.98
CA LYS A 80 30.99 10.70 1.44
C LYS A 80 32.29 10.36 2.20
N GLY A 81 32.52 9.09 2.53
CA GLY A 81 33.70 8.66 3.30
C GLY A 81 33.78 9.26 4.70
N GLN A 82 32.71 9.88 5.19
CA GLN A 82 32.65 10.43 6.54
C GLN A 82 32.22 9.31 7.49
N LYS A 83 33.12 8.91 8.39
CA LYS A 83 32.74 8.07 9.53
C LYS A 83 31.79 8.89 10.39
N ALA A 84 30.56 8.39 10.54
CA ALA A 84 29.55 8.92 11.45
C ALA A 84 30.06 8.92 12.89
#